data_AF-A0A6M0F5L6-F1
#
_entry.id   AF-A0A6M0F5L6-F1
#
_cell.length_a   1.000
_cell.length_b   1.000
_cell.length_c   1.000
_cell.angle_alpha   90.00
_cell.angle_beta   90.00
_cell.angle_gamma   90.00
#
_symmetry.space_group_name_H-M   'P 1'
#
loop_
_entity.id
_entity.type
_entity.pdbx_description
1 polymer ?
#
loop_
_entity_poly.entity_id
_entity_poly.type
_entity_poly.pdbx_seq_one_letter_code
_entity_poly.pdbx_strand_id
1 'polypeptide(L)'
;RGLRRQIFQRQRRYRIEAPVWLEYDFTGLIEQWALGMEWKTLCENTSLDEGDIVRILRRTLDFLSQIPHVPHLSDEFRKNARRAGHLIDRFPVNETMITPPDSVNAVEESSTSDPAEANSTEAKDLDSTIVTIDG
;
A
#
# COMPACT_ATOMS: atom_id res chain seq x y z
N ARG A 1 7.78 20.03 26.41
CA ARG A 1 9.20 19.69 26.73
C ARG A 1 9.39 18.82 28.00
N GLY A 2 8.34 18.25 28.63
CA GLY A 2 8.49 17.46 29.87
C GLY A 2 8.60 15.94 29.72
N LEU A 3 8.05 15.36 28.65
CA LEU A 3 7.85 13.91 28.56
C LEU A 3 9.16 13.11 28.55
N ARG A 4 10.15 13.49 27.72
CA ARG A 4 11.47 12.82 27.70
C ARG A 4 12.14 12.80 29.07
N ARG A 5 12.09 13.94 29.79
CA ARG A 5 12.62 14.05 31.16
C ARG A 5 11.88 13.11 32.12
N GLN A 6 10.56 13.04 32.03
CA GLN A 6 9.75 12.15 32.87
C GLN A 6 10.04 10.67 32.58
N ILE A 7 10.15 10.28 31.30
CA ILE A 7 10.52 8.92 30.90
C ILE A 7 11.89 8.58 31.46
N PHE A 8 12.88 9.46 31.29
CA PHE A 8 14.23 9.24 31.79
C PHE A 8 14.29 9.08 33.33
N GLN A 9 13.54 9.91 34.07
CA GLN A 9 13.42 9.78 35.52
C GLN A 9 12.81 8.43 35.94
N ARG A 10 11.80 7.97 35.20
CA ARG A 10 11.14 6.67 35.44
C ARG A 10 12.09 5.50 35.13
N GLN A 11 12.76 5.52 33.99
CA GLN A 11 13.76 4.51 33.62
C GLN A 11 14.84 4.38 34.69
N ARG A 12 15.40 5.50 35.17
CA ARG A 12 16.40 5.50 36.23
C ARG A 12 15.88 4.91 37.54
N ARG A 13 14.63 5.26 37.92
CA ARG A 13 13.99 4.70 39.13
C ARG A 13 13.83 3.18 39.04
N TYR A 14 13.56 2.63 37.86
CA TYR A 14 13.38 1.20 37.63
C TYR A 14 14.66 0.50 37.10
N ARG A 15 15.81 1.18 37.07
CA ARG A 15 17.08 0.66 36.55
C ARG A 15 16.98 0.08 35.13
N ILE A 16 16.17 0.72 34.29
CA ILE A 16 16.06 0.38 32.86
C ILE A 16 17.15 1.16 32.11
N GLU A 17 18.08 0.43 31.51
CA GLU A 17 19.18 0.98 30.71
C GLU A 17 18.81 0.98 29.23
N ALA A 18 17.74 1.72 28.88
CA ALA A 18 17.30 1.87 27.50
C ALA A 18 17.40 3.34 27.07
N PRO A 19 18.10 3.65 25.96
CA PRO A 19 18.22 5.03 25.47
C PRO A 19 16.85 5.60 25.07
N VAL A 20 16.58 6.86 25.47
CA VAL A 20 15.42 7.64 25.00
C VAL A 20 15.90 8.62 23.94
N TRP A 21 16.14 8.09 22.75
CA TRP A 21 16.65 8.83 21.61
C TRP A 21 15.50 9.11 20.64
N LEU A 22 15.44 10.33 20.16
CA LEU A 22 14.48 10.76 19.16
C LEU A 22 15.25 11.60 18.17
N GLU A 23 15.43 11.02 16.98
CA GLU A 23 16.20 11.64 15.90
C GLU A 23 15.25 12.42 14.99
N TYR A 24 15.55 13.69 14.78
CA TYR A 24 14.70 14.57 13.97
C TYR A 24 15.31 14.89 12.61
N ASP A 25 16.61 14.68 12.45
CA ASP A 25 17.41 15.17 11.33
C ASP A 25 16.93 14.63 9.97
N PHE A 26 16.32 13.44 9.96
CA PHE A 26 15.83 12.78 8.74
C PHE A 26 14.34 13.00 8.47
N THR A 27 13.63 13.76 9.31
CA THR A 27 12.17 13.95 9.16
C THR A 27 11.83 14.60 7.82
N GLY A 28 12.58 15.65 7.45
CA GLY A 28 12.36 16.35 6.18
C GLY A 28 12.60 15.47 4.96
N LEU A 29 13.59 14.57 5.03
CA LEU A 29 13.87 13.60 3.96
C LEU A 29 12.69 12.66 3.74
N ILE A 30 12.14 12.10 4.84
CA ILE A 30 10.98 11.20 4.77
C ILE A 30 9.74 11.95 4.26
N GLU A 31 9.52 13.18 4.72
CA GLU A 31 8.41 14.02 4.29
C GLU A 31 8.47 14.31 2.78
N GLN A 32 9.63 14.75 2.25
CA GLN A 32 9.78 15.01 0.83
C GLN A 32 9.55 13.75 -0.02
N TRP A 33 10.02 12.60 0.47
CA TRP A 33 9.70 11.32 -0.17
C TRP A 33 8.21 11.02 -0.13
N ALA A 34 7.52 11.18 0.99
CA ALA A 34 6.08 10.93 1.09
C ALA A 34 5.24 11.92 0.23
N LEU A 35 5.75 13.13 0.01
CA LEU A 35 5.14 14.14 -0.87
C LEU A 35 5.36 13.87 -2.36
N GLY A 36 6.07 12.81 -2.72
CA GLY A 36 6.18 12.35 -4.09
C GLY A 36 7.47 12.74 -4.81
N MET A 37 8.48 13.28 -4.11
CA MET A 37 9.78 13.59 -4.71
C MET A 37 10.35 12.38 -5.45
N GLU A 38 10.97 12.61 -6.61
CA GLU A 38 11.63 11.58 -7.40
C GLU A 38 12.86 11.04 -6.66
N TRP A 39 13.12 9.72 -6.75
CA TRP A 39 14.24 9.07 -6.06
C TRP A 39 15.59 9.72 -6.35
N LYS A 40 15.89 9.95 -7.62
CA LYS A 40 17.16 10.54 -8.04
C LYS A 40 17.35 11.94 -7.46
N THR A 41 16.31 12.78 -7.59
CA THR A 41 16.29 14.12 -7.01
C THR A 41 16.46 14.08 -5.49
N LEU A 42 15.81 13.15 -4.79
CA LEU A 42 15.96 13.00 -3.33
C LEU A 42 17.42 12.71 -2.94
N CYS A 43 18.07 11.80 -3.67
CA CYS A 43 19.46 11.41 -3.41
C CYS A 43 20.44 12.56 -3.70
N GLU A 44 20.21 13.33 -4.77
CA GLU A 44 21.04 14.48 -5.13
C GLU A 44 20.98 15.64 -4.11
N ASN A 45 19.91 15.71 -3.31
CA ASN A 45 19.71 16.77 -2.30
C ASN A 45 20.31 16.45 -0.92
N THR A 46 21.09 15.37 -0.80
CA THR A 46 21.71 14.95 0.46
C THR A 46 23.08 14.34 0.23
N SER A 47 23.91 14.30 1.26
CA SER A 47 25.18 13.58 1.26
C SER A 47 25.06 12.15 1.81
N LEU A 48 23.84 11.67 2.04
CA LEU A 48 23.60 10.30 2.50
C LEU A 48 23.77 9.31 1.35
N ASP A 49 24.30 8.14 1.67
CA ASP A 49 24.32 7.01 0.74
C ASP A 49 22.90 6.52 0.46
N GLU A 50 22.62 6.12 -0.78
CA GLU A 50 21.30 5.61 -1.20
C GLU A 50 20.79 4.47 -0.29
N GLY A 51 21.69 3.57 0.12
CA GLY A 51 21.37 2.48 1.04
C GLY A 51 20.95 2.96 2.43
N ASP A 52 21.50 4.08 2.91
CA ASP A 52 21.10 4.68 4.19
C ASP A 52 19.71 5.31 4.08
N ILE A 53 19.41 5.96 2.96
CA ILE A 53 18.07 6.51 2.65
C ILE A 53 17.04 5.38 2.62
N VAL A 54 17.30 4.30 1.87
CA VAL A 54 16.43 3.12 1.85
C VAL A 54 16.23 2.56 3.25
N ARG A 55 17.29 2.43 4.04
CA ARG A 55 17.23 1.89 5.40
C ARG A 55 16.40 2.77 6.35
N ILE A 56 16.52 4.10 6.26
CA ILE A 56 15.70 5.05 7.05
C ILE A 56 14.22 4.92 6.66
N LEU A 57 13.93 4.89 5.37
CA LEU A 57 12.55 4.80 4.86
C LEU A 57 11.90 3.46 5.24
N ARG A 58 12.62 2.34 5.11
CA ARG A 58 12.11 1.01 5.52
C ARG A 58 11.89 0.91 7.02
N ARG A 59 12.81 1.40 7.86
CA ARG A 59 12.58 1.46 9.32
C ARG A 59 11.37 2.31 9.68
N THR A 60 11.07 3.32 8.88
CA THR A 60 9.86 4.14 9.05
C THR A 60 8.61 3.36 8.67
N LEU A 61 8.63 2.63 7.54
CA LEU A 61 7.55 1.72 7.14
C LEU A 61 7.30 0.63 8.20
N ASP A 62 8.36 -0.02 8.69
CA ASP A 62 8.30 -1.01 9.77
C ASP A 62 7.65 -0.45 11.03
N PHE A 63 7.96 0.79 11.39
CA PHE A 63 7.37 1.44 12.55
C PHE A 63 5.89 1.78 12.31
N LEU A 64 5.55 2.31 11.14
CA LEU A 64 4.17 2.63 10.76
C LEU A 64 3.29 1.39 10.68
N SER A 65 3.83 0.25 10.22
CA SER A 65 3.10 -1.02 10.12
C SER A 65 2.74 -1.60 11.49
N GLN A 66 3.52 -1.29 12.54
CA GLN A 66 3.24 -1.70 13.91
C GLN A 66 2.10 -0.90 14.56
N ILE A 67 1.91 0.38 14.19
CA ILE A 67 0.92 1.28 14.83
C ILE A 67 -0.50 0.70 14.85
N PRO A 68 -1.05 0.15 13.74
CA PRO A 68 -2.37 -0.47 13.73
C PRO A 68 -2.58 -1.64 14.69
N HIS A 69 -1.52 -2.21 15.28
CA HIS A 69 -1.61 -3.33 16.22
C HIS A 69 -1.53 -2.89 17.69
N VAL A 70 -1.20 -1.62 17.97
CA VAL A 70 -1.08 -1.11 19.34
C VAL A 70 -2.48 -0.94 19.97
N PRO A 71 -2.74 -1.49 21.18
CA PRO A 71 -4.03 -1.37 21.83
C PRO A 71 -4.32 0.08 22.27
N HIS A 72 -5.59 0.43 22.42
CA HIS A 72 -6.07 1.74 22.91
C HIS A 72 -5.71 2.98 22.06
N LEU A 73 -5.16 2.82 20.86
CA LEU A 73 -5.03 3.92 19.89
C LEU A 73 -6.36 4.20 19.18
N SER A 74 -6.60 5.48 18.88
CA SER A 74 -7.77 5.92 18.12
C SER A 74 -7.74 5.43 16.68
N ASP A 75 -8.92 5.23 16.09
CA ASP A 75 -9.05 4.78 14.70
C ASP A 75 -8.46 5.77 13.71
N GLU A 76 -8.57 7.07 13.99
CA GLU A 76 -7.96 8.12 13.18
C GLU A 76 -6.44 7.96 13.11
N PHE A 77 -5.79 7.67 14.25
CA PHE A 77 -4.35 7.48 14.30
C PHE A 77 -3.92 6.23 13.50
N ARG A 78 -4.68 5.13 13.59
CA ARG A 78 -4.43 3.92 12.78
C ARG A 78 -4.57 4.20 11.28
N LYS A 79 -5.62 4.94 10.89
CA LYS A 79 -5.85 5.34 9.49
C LYS A 79 -4.72 6.22 8.97
N ASN A 80 -4.28 7.19 9.77
CA ASN A 80 -3.18 8.09 9.41
C ASN A 80 -1.86 7.33 9.25
N ALA A 81 -1.56 6.35 10.12
CA ALA A 81 -0.37 5.52 10.00
C ALA A 81 -0.36 4.69 8.70
N ARG A 82 -1.48 4.04 8.36
CA ARG A 82 -1.62 3.30 7.08
C ARG A 82 -1.45 4.21 5.88
N ARG A 83 -2.08 5.39 5.91
CA ARG A 83 -1.95 6.39 4.84
C ARG A 83 -0.50 6.85 4.67
N ALA A 84 0.20 7.15 5.75
CA ALA A 84 1.61 7.52 5.70
C ALA A 84 2.47 6.36 5.13
N GLY A 85 2.18 5.12 5.53
CA GLY A 85 2.83 3.94 4.97
C GLY A 85 2.69 3.86 3.45
N HIS A 86 1.45 3.97 2.93
CA HIS A 86 1.20 3.93 1.49
C HIS A 86 1.91 5.05 0.70
N LEU A 87 2.09 6.24 1.28
CA LEU A 87 2.79 7.35 0.61
C LEU A 87 4.31 7.10 0.51
N ILE A 88 4.87 6.40 1.49
CA ILE A 88 6.31 6.08 1.56
C ILE A 88 6.64 4.81 0.76
N ASP A 89 5.70 3.88 0.64
CA ASP A 89 5.85 2.57 -0.03
C ASP A 89 5.90 2.70 -1.57
N ARG A 90 7.02 3.25 -2.06
CA ARG A 90 7.31 3.47 -3.49
C ARG A 90 8.67 2.89 -3.84
N PHE A 91 8.88 2.52 -5.10
CA PHE A 91 10.21 2.07 -5.55
C PHE A 91 11.26 3.15 -5.31
N PRO A 92 12.47 2.83 -4.79
CA PRO A 92 13.04 1.50 -4.52
C PRO A 92 12.82 0.97 -3.09
N VAL A 93 12.10 1.72 -2.25
CA VAL A 93 11.89 1.39 -0.84
C VAL A 93 10.90 0.24 -0.67
N ASN A 94 9.96 0.13 -1.61
CA ASN A 94 8.77 -0.69 -1.51
C ASN A 94 9.00 -2.10 -0.97
N GLU A 95 8.14 -2.52 -0.04
CA GLU A 95 8.14 -3.88 0.48
C GLU A 95 7.18 -4.73 -0.34
N THR A 96 7.72 -5.70 -1.05
CA THR A 96 6.93 -6.71 -1.78
C THR A 96 6.34 -7.71 -0.79
N MET A 97 5.43 -7.31 0.11
CA MET A 97 4.73 -8.28 0.97
C MET A 97 3.23 -7.99 1.17
N ILE A 98 2.47 -8.91 0.54
CA ILE A 98 1.20 -9.51 0.96
C ILE A 98 -0.02 -8.58 0.99
N THR A 99 -0.72 -8.59 -0.14
CA THR A 99 -2.14 -8.33 -0.23
C THR A 99 -2.88 -9.13 0.87
N PRO A 100 -3.74 -8.49 1.70
CA PRO A 100 -4.62 -9.21 2.61
C PRO A 100 -5.46 -10.25 1.83
N PRO A 101 -5.65 -11.48 2.35
CA PRO A 101 -6.41 -12.52 1.67
C PRO A 101 -7.85 -12.12 1.32
N ASP A 102 -8.37 -11.03 1.90
CA ASP A 102 -9.72 -10.54 1.64
C ASP A 102 -9.84 -9.68 0.36
N SER A 103 -8.72 -9.39 -0.33
CA SER A 103 -8.74 -8.54 -1.53
C SER A 103 -8.82 -9.31 -2.85
N VAL A 104 -8.78 -10.65 -2.84
CA VAL A 104 -8.85 -11.48 -4.06
C VAL A 104 -10.28 -11.69 -4.58
N ASN A 105 -11.32 -11.38 -3.79
CA ASN A 105 -12.70 -11.68 -4.16
C ASN A 105 -13.44 -10.53 -4.89
N ALA A 106 -12.76 -9.45 -5.28
CA ALA A 106 -13.42 -8.31 -5.92
C ALA A 106 -13.32 -8.28 -7.46
N VAL A 107 -12.65 -9.26 -8.09
CA VAL A 107 -12.35 -9.21 -9.54
C VAL A 107 -13.00 -10.34 -10.35
N GLU A 108 -13.61 -11.37 -9.74
CA GLU A 108 -14.14 -12.53 -10.47
C GLU A 108 -15.66 -12.53 -10.75
N GLU A 109 -16.41 -11.47 -10.45
CA GLU A 109 -17.83 -11.37 -10.82
C GLU A 109 -18.10 -10.35 -11.94
N SER A 110 -17.46 -10.50 -13.11
CA SER A 110 -18.02 -9.95 -14.35
C SER A 110 -17.41 -10.56 -15.62
N SER A 111 -17.61 -11.85 -15.89
CA SER A 111 -17.81 -12.37 -17.27
C SER A 111 -17.83 -13.90 -17.32
N THR A 112 -18.98 -14.43 -17.76
CA THR A 112 -19.23 -15.73 -18.39
C THR A 112 -20.45 -16.39 -17.75
N SER A 113 -21.62 -16.03 -18.24
CA SER A 113 -22.81 -16.87 -18.18
C SER A 113 -23.13 -17.31 -19.60
N ASP A 114 -22.72 -18.52 -19.97
CA ASP A 114 -23.35 -19.28 -21.04
C ASP A 114 -23.36 -20.75 -20.63
N PRO A 115 -24.55 -21.35 -20.50
CA PRO A 115 -24.71 -22.76 -20.80
C PRO A 115 -25.75 -22.95 -21.92
N ALA A 116 -25.30 -23.62 -22.97
CA ALA A 116 -26.13 -24.11 -24.05
C ALA A 116 -27.25 -25.03 -23.53
N GLU A 117 -28.47 -24.85 -24.06
CA GLU A 117 -29.43 -25.95 -24.11
C GLU A 117 -30.23 -25.89 -25.42
N ALA A 118 -30.08 -26.98 -26.19
CA ALA A 118 -30.74 -27.21 -27.46
C ALA A 118 -32.23 -27.49 -27.24
N ASN A 119 -33.08 -26.94 -28.10
CA ASN A 119 -34.33 -27.62 -28.41
C ASN A 119 -34.69 -27.47 -29.89
N SER A 120 -34.68 -28.62 -30.56
CA SER A 120 -35.16 -28.89 -31.90
C SER A 120 -36.69 -29.01 -31.89
N THR A 121 -37.41 -28.24 -32.69
CA THR A 121 -38.79 -28.58 -33.08
C THR A 121 -39.15 -28.02 -34.47
N GLU A 122 -39.38 -28.97 -35.37
CA GLU A 122 -40.27 -29.01 -36.53
C GLU A 122 -40.31 -27.96 -37.66
N ALA A 123 -40.37 -28.55 -38.85
CA ALA A 123 -40.49 -27.98 -40.19
C ALA A 123 -41.84 -27.30 -40.46
N LYS A 124 -41.82 -26.39 -41.46
CA LYS A 124 -42.86 -26.25 -42.51
C LYS A 124 -42.32 -25.35 -43.64
N ASP A 125 -41.90 -26.01 -44.72
CA ASP A 125 -42.45 -25.91 -46.07
C ASP A 125 -42.90 -24.55 -46.67
N LEU A 126 -42.47 -24.36 -47.93
CA LEU A 126 -43.06 -23.58 -49.05
C LEU A 126 -42.74 -22.06 -49.05
N ASP A 127 -42.38 -21.38 -50.13
CA ASP A 127 -42.27 -21.70 -51.56
C ASP A 127 -41.51 -20.56 -52.30
N SER A 128 -40.87 -20.93 -53.41
CA SER A 128 -40.75 -20.18 -54.68
C SER A 128 -39.91 -18.88 -54.83
N THR A 129 -39.20 -18.88 -55.98
CA THR A 129 -39.04 -17.76 -56.94
C THR A 129 -37.81 -16.84 -56.75
N ILE A 130 -36.67 -17.16 -57.36
CA ILE A 130 -36.17 -16.74 -58.71
C ILE A 130 -35.66 -15.29 -58.76
N VAL A 131 -34.36 -15.10 -59.07
CA VAL A 131 -33.73 -14.46 -60.27
C VAL A 131 -32.36 -13.86 -59.88
N THR A 132 -31.35 -14.31 -60.62
CA THR A 132 -30.03 -13.75 -61.00
C THR A 132 -30.01 -12.19 -61.13
N ILE A 133 -28.89 -11.47 -61.04
CA ILE A 133 -28.00 -11.12 -62.18
C ILE A 133 -26.89 -10.21 -61.66
N ASP A 134 -25.66 -10.52 -62.07
CA ASP A 134 -24.44 -9.70 -61.97
C ASP A 134 -24.56 -8.34 -62.68
N GLY A 135 -23.85 -7.36 -62.13
CA GLY A 135 -23.49 -6.09 -62.79
C GLY A 135 -22.34 -5.44 -62.07
#